data_AF-A0A4P7CTM2-F1
#
_entry.id   AF-A0A4P7CTM2-F1
#
_cell.length_a   1.000
_cell.length_b   1.000
_cell.length_c   1.000
_cell.angle_alpha   90.00
_cell.angle_beta   90.00
_cell.angle_gamma   90.00
#
_symmetry.space_group_name_H-M   'P 1'
#
loop_
_entity.id
_entity.type
_entity.pdbx_description
1 polymer ?
#
loop_
_entity_poly.entity_id
_entity_poly.type
_entity_poly.pdbx_seq_one_letter_code
_entity_poly.pdbx_strand_id
1 'polypeptide(L)'
;MGVTPQPLCALFLRVHWPIREAHGRHPAGFSTDSSGQHAVDCVVRSPDCISTSLTMKATESKPRAARKPKESTARWKNALPSREDLQKLKKAALIREASRAFKEKGYHNVSLDDVAERLNVTKAALYYYVKGKRELLYETQCVTHDLGDMALAEANEGKNGLDKVAKIVSRFIQLVTDDTVMSLFMSPLDDMLPEHQEIIRKRRRAFDKRMREVVQEGIDDGSIAPCEPKLAIAWLMGAINWIPQWFDREGEYSPEALAETLVQFMSHGIAAQAPAPAARSTAATSARRSGAAS
;
A
#
# COMPACT_ATOMS: atom_id res chain seq x y z
N MET A 1 -45.20 10.26 -5.28
CA MET A 1 -43.97 9.89 -6.01
C MET A 1 -42.83 10.72 -5.43
N GLY A 2 -41.78 10.07 -4.94
CA GLY A 2 -40.64 10.75 -4.31
C GLY A 2 -39.88 9.81 -3.39
N VAL A 3 -39.24 8.79 -3.96
CA VAL A 3 -38.34 7.90 -3.24
C VAL A 3 -36.94 8.49 -3.35
N THR A 4 -36.39 8.98 -2.25
CA THR A 4 -34.98 9.35 -2.11
C THR A 4 -34.14 8.08 -1.93
N PRO A 5 -33.02 7.88 -2.66
CA PRO A 5 -32.18 6.71 -2.49
C PRO A 5 -31.32 6.86 -1.23
N GLN A 6 -31.52 5.97 -0.26
CA GLN A 6 -30.56 5.77 0.85
C GLN A 6 -29.25 5.17 0.30
N PRO A 7 -28.08 5.58 0.80
CA PRO A 7 -26.83 4.89 0.49
C PRO A 7 -26.80 3.53 1.19
N LEU A 8 -26.53 2.48 0.41
CA LEU A 8 -26.47 1.06 0.81
C LEU A 8 -25.39 0.71 1.87
N CYS A 9 -24.71 1.68 2.48
CA CYS A 9 -23.67 1.44 3.49
C CYS A 9 -24.20 1.18 4.91
N ALA A 10 -25.50 1.30 5.18
CA ALA A 10 -26.04 1.24 6.54
C ALA A 10 -26.63 -0.13 6.97
N LEU A 11 -26.56 -1.18 6.14
CA LEU A 11 -27.33 -2.42 6.40
C LEU A 11 -26.54 -3.67 6.80
N PHE A 12 -25.29 -3.55 7.26
CA PHE A 12 -24.47 -4.72 7.67
C PHE A 12 -23.96 -4.69 9.12
N LEU A 13 -24.61 -3.95 10.02
CA LEU A 13 -24.29 -3.94 11.45
C LEU A 13 -25.38 -4.61 12.28
N ARG A 14 -25.50 -5.94 12.18
CA ARG A 14 -26.04 -6.78 13.28
C ARG A 14 -25.76 -8.27 13.07
N VAL A 15 -24.48 -8.65 13.10
CA VAL A 15 -24.11 -10.03 13.47
C VAL A 15 -23.28 -9.93 14.74
N HIS A 16 -23.94 -10.14 15.88
CA HIS A 16 -23.28 -10.34 17.16
C HIS A 16 -22.61 -11.72 17.12
N TRP A 17 -21.28 -11.78 17.12
CA TRP A 17 -20.54 -13.00 17.40
C TRP A 17 -20.07 -12.98 18.86
N PRO A 18 -20.50 -13.92 19.71
CA PRO A 18 -20.02 -13.99 21.09
C PRO A 18 -18.67 -14.73 21.12
N ILE A 19 -17.59 -14.03 21.44
CA ILE A 19 -16.32 -14.67 21.79
C ILE A 19 -16.43 -15.11 23.26
N ARG A 20 -16.44 -16.43 23.49
CA ARG A 20 -16.34 -17.04 24.81
C ARG A 20 -14.90 -17.51 25.03
N GLU A 21 -14.39 -17.16 26.20
CA GLU A 21 -13.06 -17.40 26.75
C GLU A 21 -12.54 -18.83 26.58
N ALA A 22 -11.27 -18.95 26.18
CA ALA A 22 -10.47 -20.16 26.40
C ALA A 22 -9.04 -19.78 26.78
N HIS A 23 -8.78 -19.80 28.08
CA HIS A 23 -7.43 -19.83 28.65
C HIS A 23 -6.73 -21.14 28.27
N GLY A 24 -5.44 -21.06 27.91
CA GLY A 24 -4.46 -22.05 28.36
C GLY A 24 -3.45 -22.58 27.35
N ARG A 25 -2.17 -22.29 27.68
CA ARG A 25 -0.93 -23.05 27.43
C ARG A 25 -0.20 -22.85 26.09
N HIS A 26 0.82 -22.00 26.17
CA HIS A 26 2.09 -22.14 25.44
C HIS A 26 2.78 -23.49 25.74
N PRO A 27 3.58 -23.98 24.79
CA PRO A 27 4.90 -24.48 25.12
C PRO A 27 6.00 -23.78 24.33
N ALA A 28 7.16 -23.76 24.98
CA ALA A 28 8.39 -23.08 24.63
C ALA A 28 9.25 -23.81 23.59
N GLY A 29 10.18 -23.06 23.00
CA GLY A 29 11.48 -23.55 22.54
C GLY A 29 11.76 -23.33 21.05
N PHE A 30 12.69 -22.45 20.71
CA PHE A 30 14.05 -22.87 20.30
C PHE A 30 15.01 -21.68 20.14
N SER A 31 16.29 -22.00 20.31
CA SER A 31 17.43 -21.17 20.65
C SER A 31 18.10 -20.41 19.50
N THR A 32 18.79 -19.34 19.89
CA THR A 32 19.79 -18.53 19.16
C THR A 32 21.14 -19.23 18.98
N ASP A 33 21.73 -19.14 17.78
CA ASP A 33 23.15 -18.88 17.44
C ASP A 33 23.27 -18.99 15.91
N SER A 34 24.20 -18.41 15.14
CA SER A 34 25.38 -17.58 15.35
C SER A 34 25.76 -16.98 13.98
N SER A 35 26.57 -15.92 14.03
CA SER A 35 27.43 -15.33 13.00
C SER A 35 27.81 -16.16 11.75
N GLY A 36 27.85 -15.50 10.58
CA GLY A 36 28.50 -16.03 9.37
C GLY A 36 28.55 -15.05 8.19
N GLN A 37 29.44 -14.06 8.27
CA GLN A 37 29.78 -13.13 7.20
C GLN A 37 30.44 -13.86 6.01
N HIS A 38 29.99 -13.65 4.77
CA HIS A 38 30.78 -13.92 3.57
C HIS A 38 30.76 -12.71 2.63
N ALA A 39 31.90 -12.05 2.53
CA ALA A 39 32.25 -11.06 1.52
C ALA A 39 32.76 -11.78 0.27
N VAL A 40 32.42 -11.25 -0.91
CA VAL A 40 32.88 -11.76 -2.21
C VAL A 40 33.69 -10.66 -2.88
N ASP A 41 35.00 -10.86 -2.96
CA ASP A 41 35.94 -10.05 -3.76
C ASP A 41 36.02 -10.64 -5.18
N CYS A 42 35.79 -9.82 -6.19
CA CYS A 42 36.08 -10.16 -7.60
C CYS A 42 37.14 -9.19 -8.15
N VAL A 43 38.35 -9.71 -8.30
CA VAL A 43 39.49 -9.10 -9.01
C VAL A 43 39.39 -9.44 -10.49
N VAL A 44 39.49 -8.43 -11.38
CA VAL A 44 39.80 -8.65 -12.80
C VAL A 44 40.96 -7.73 -13.21
N ARG A 45 42.03 -8.35 -13.70
CA ARG A 45 43.23 -7.74 -14.31
C ARG A 45 43.15 -7.90 -15.84
N SER A 46 43.45 -6.81 -16.56
CA SER A 46 43.84 -6.68 -18.00
C SER A 46 45.13 -7.47 -18.34
N PRO A 47 45.65 -7.58 -19.61
CA PRO A 47 45.73 -6.59 -20.73
C PRO A 47 45.59 -7.23 -22.16
N ASP A 48 45.63 -6.56 -23.34
CA ASP A 48 46.63 -5.73 -24.03
C ASP A 48 46.05 -5.15 -25.36
N CYS A 49 46.54 -4.00 -25.85
CA CYS A 49 46.75 -3.75 -27.29
C CYS A 49 47.54 -2.44 -27.55
N ILE A 50 48.54 -2.54 -28.43
CA ILE A 50 49.61 -1.58 -28.78
C ILE A 50 49.27 -0.80 -30.07
N SER A 51 49.82 0.42 -30.23
CA SER A 51 50.31 1.09 -31.47
C SER A 51 49.89 2.57 -31.52
N THR A 52 50.62 3.60 -31.99
CA THR A 52 52.02 3.89 -32.36
C THR A 52 52.13 5.43 -32.47
N SER A 53 53.34 5.93 -32.25
CA SER A 53 53.90 7.30 -32.22
C SER A 53 53.28 8.47 -33.03
N LEU A 54 53.38 9.69 -32.50
CA LEU A 54 54.12 10.79 -33.15
C LEU A 54 54.62 11.84 -32.13
N THR A 55 55.93 12.14 -32.20
CA THR A 55 56.63 13.12 -31.37
C THR A 55 56.54 14.53 -31.95
N MET A 56 56.15 15.52 -31.12
CA MET A 56 56.57 16.92 -31.28
C MET A 56 57.05 17.46 -29.94
N LYS A 57 58.30 17.94 -29.92
CA LYS A 57 58.92 18.61 -28.76
C LYS A 57 58.27 19.99 -28.60
N ALA A 58 57.43 20.15 -27.58
CA ALA A 58 57.00 21.44 -27.08
C ALA A 58 57.84 21.81 -25.85
N THR A 59 58.26 23.06 -25.82
CA THR A 59 59.07 23.72 -24.79
C THR A 59 58.48 23.53 -23.39
N GLU A 60 59.27 22.96 -22.48
CA GLU A 60 58.88 22.68 -21.10
C GLU A 60 58.68 23.97 -20.28
N SER A 61 57.44 24.42 -20.19
CA SER A 61 56.99 25.24 -19.07
C SER A 61 56.68 24.32 -17.88
N LYS A 62 57.46 24.46 -16.81
CA LYS A 62 57.31 23.75 -15.52
C LYS A 62 55.83 23.66 -15.10
N PRO A 63 55.23 22.46 -14.99
CA PRO A 63 53.82 22.36 -14.64
C PRO A 63 53.66 22.77 -13.17
N ARG A 64 52.93 23.87 -12.94
CA ARG A 64 52.42 24.20 -11.61
C ARG A 64 51.52 23.05 -11.19
N ALA A 65 51.98 22.24 -10.24
CA ALA A 65 51.26 21.08 -9.74
C ALA A 65 49.80 21.44 -9.53
N ALA A 66 48.92 20.85 -10.35
CA ALA A 66 47.48 20.99 -10.19
C ALA A 66 47.17 20.47 -8.80
N ARG A 67 46.76 21.38 -7.91
CA ARG A 67 46.29 21.03 -6.58
C ARG A 67 45.10 20.10 -6.80
N LYS A 68 45.29 18.80 -6.53
CA LYS A 68 44.21 17.80 -6.55
C LYS A 68 43.01 18.42 -5.83
N PRO A 69 41.77 18.34 -6.37
CA PRO A 69 40.60 18.73 -5.61
C PRO A 69 40.72 18.01 -4.27
N LYS A 70 40.76 18.76 -3.16
CA LYS A 70 40.62 18.12 -1.85
C LYS A 70 39.30 17.39 -1.93
N GLU A 71 39.33 16.05 -2.02
CA GLU A 71 38.17 15.24 -1.67
C GLU A 71 37.73 15.75 -0.31
N SER A 72 36.60 16.43 -0.32
CA SER A 72 35.98 16.90 0.89
C SER A 72 35.55 15.65 1.63
N THR A 73 36.37 15.21 2.58
CA THR A 73 36.03 14.14 3.51
C THR A 73 34.97 14.68 4.48
N ALA A 74 33.79 14.99 3.94
CA ALA A 74 32.62 15.38 4.70
C ALA A 74 32.00 14.13 5.34
N ARG A 75 32.63 13.61 6.39
CA ARG A 75 32.17 12.40 7.07
C ARG A 75 30.90 12.60 7.92
N TRP A 76 30.46 13.85 8.13
CA TRP A 76 29.31 14.20 9.00
C TRP A 76 28.25 15.10 8.36
N LYS A 77 28.63 16.04 7.48
CA LYS A 77 27.69 17.05 6.94
C LYS A 77 26.58 16.47 6.04
N ASN A 78 26.83 15.32 5.42
CA ASN A 78 25.85 14.59 4.61
C ASN A 78 25.24 13.39 5.36
N ALA A 79 25.66 13.13 6.60
CA ALA A 79 25.22 11.98 7.39
C ALA A 79 24.12 12.36 8.42
N LEU A 80 24.04 13.64 8.81
CA LEU A 80 22.98 14.13 9.69
C LEU A 80 21.81 14.66 8.85
N PRO A 81 20.55 14.36 9.23
CA PRO A 81 19.37 14.91 8.56
C PRO A 81 19.44 16.44 8.55
N SER A 82 19.12 17.05 7.40
CA SER A 82 19.00 18.49 7.31
C SER A 82 17.84 19.00 8.19
N ARG A 83 17.81 20.31 8.46
CA ARG A 83 16.66 20.92 9.14
C ARG A 83 15.34 20.64 8.40
N GLU A 84 15.38 20.60 7.07
CA GLU A 84 14.24 20.29 6.24
C GLU A 84 13.79 18.83 6.40
N ASP A 85 14.74 17.89 6.45
CA ASP A 85 14.44 16.47 6.69
C ASP A 85 13.82 16.25 8.07
N LEU A 86 14.36 16.91 9.10
CA LEU A 86 13.77 16.89 10.44
C LEU A 86 12.35 17.47 10.45
N GLN A 87 12.08 18.51 9.66
CA GLN A 87 10.73 19.07 9.53
C GLN A 87 9.78 18.10 8.83
N LYS A 88 10.21 17.42 7.76
CA LYS A 88 9.43 16.39 7.07
C LYS A 88 9.10 15.22 7.99
N LEU A 89 10.08 14.73 8.75
CA LEU A 89 9.89 13.64 9.72
C LEU A 89 8.86 14.02 10.80
N LYS A 90 8.94 15.25 11.33
CA LYS A 90 7.96 15.76 12.30
C LYS A 90 6.56 15.89 11.70
N LYS A 91 6.44 16.39 10.47
CA LYS A 91 5.15 16.47 9.77
C LYS A 91 4.57 15.07 9.51
N ALA A 92 5.39 14.11 9.12
CA ALA A 92 4.98 12.72 8.92
C ALA A 92 4.47 12.09 10.22
N ALA A 93 5.17 12.30 11.34
CA ALA A 93 4.71 11.84 12.66
C ALA A 93 3.35 12.46 13.04
N LEU A 94 3.17 13.76 12.79
CA LEU A 94 1.90 14.44 13.00
C LEU A 94 0.75 13.81 12.19
N ILE A 95 0.97 13.59 10.90
CA ILE A 95 -0.03 12.99 10.00
C ILE A 95 -0.37 11.56 10.44
N ARG A 96 0.63 10.79 10.88
CA ARG A 96 0.42 9.42 11.37
C ARG A 96 -0.45 9.38 12.62
N GLU A 97 -0.16 10.22 13.61
CA GLU A 97 -0.95 10.28 14.84
C GLU A 97 -2.36 10.86 14.61
N ALA A 98 -2.50 11.82 13.70
CA ALA A 98 -3.80 12.30 13.28
C ALA A 98 -4.64 11.19 12.63
N SER A 99 -4.03 10.37 11.77
CA SER A 99 -4.70 9.24 11.13
C SER A 99 -5.17 8.20 12.16
N ARG A 100 -4.35 7.92 13.18
CA ARG A 100 -4.72 7.07 14.33
C ARG A 100 -5.93 7.60 15.06
N ALA A 101 -5.88 8.87 15.46
CA ALA A 101 -6.99 9.51 16.17
C ALA A 101 -8.28 9.49 15.35
N PHE A 102 -8.22 9.81 14.05
CA PHE A 102 -9.39 9.79 13.17
C PHE A 102 -9.99 8.40 12.99
N LYS A 103 -9.17 7.34 12.90
CA LYS A 103 -9.67 5.96 12.87
C LYS A 103 -10.37 5.58 14.18
N GLU A 104 -9.75 5.86 15.32
CA GLU A 104 -10.23 5.40 16.63
C GLU A 104 -11.51 6.12 17.08
N LYS A 105 -11.54 7.45 16.96
CA LYS A 105 -12.63 8.28 17.51
C LYS A 105 -13.58 8.81 16.44
N GLY A 106 -13.24 8.64 15.17
CA GLY A 106 -13.93 9.30 14.05
C GLY A 106 -13.47 10.74 13.88
N TYR A 107 -13.47 11.22 12.63
CA TYR A 107 -12.99 12.57 12.29
C TYR A 107 -13.66 13.66 13.13
N HIS A 108 -14.99 13.65 13.27
CA HIS A 108 -15.71 14.72 13.97
C HIS A 108 -15.34 14.85 15.45
N ASN A 109 -14.97 13.76 16.12
CA ASN A 109 -14.70 13.73 17.57
C ASN A 109 -13.24 14.00 17.95
N VAL A 110 -12.37 14.28 16.98
CA VAL A 110 -10.94 14.56 17.22
C VAL A 110 -10.67 16.05 17.07
N SER A 111 -10.11 16.69 18.09
CA SER A 111 -9.61 18.06 18.00
C SER A 111 -8.12 18.09 17.59
N LEU A 112 -7.63 19.24 17.12
CA LEU A 112 -6.17 19.41 16.92
C LEU A 112 -5.40 19.38 18.24
N ASP A 113 -6.04 19.77 19.33
CA ASP A 113 -5.44 19.76 20.66
C ASP A 113 -5.28 18.31 21.14
N ASP A 114 -6.24 17.42 20.87
CA ASP A 114 -6.13 15.99 21.16
C ASP A 114 -4.92 15.36 20.45
N VAL A 115 -4.67 15.77 19.21
CA VAL A 115 -3.52 15.30 18.42
C VAL A 115 -2.22 15.85 18.99
N ALA A 116 -2.19 17.12 19.41
CA ALA A 116 -1.02 17.73 20.05
C ALA A 116 -0.67 17.03 21.38
N GLU A 117 -1.68 16.73 22.20
CA GLU A 117 -1.53 16.01 23.46
C GLU A 117 -0.98 14.60 23.24
N ARG A 118 -1.53 13.85 22.27
CA ARG A 118 -1.03 12.51 21.91
C ARG A 118 0.43 12.50 21.47
N LEU A 119 0.85 13.53 20.74
CA LEU A 119 2.22 13.71 20.27
C LEU A 119 3.16 14.29 21.34
N ASN A 120 2.63 14.69 22.50
CA ASN A 120 3.35 15.44 23.53
C ASN A 120 4.07 16.68 22.97
N VAL A 121 3.36 17.45 22.12
CA VAL A 121 3.86 18.71 21.55
C VAL A 121 2.97 19.88 21.94
N THR A 122 3.53 21.09 21.90
CA THR A 122 2.73 22.28 22.15
C THR A 122 1.78 22.55 20.99
N LYS A 123 0.63 23.16 21.29
CA LYS A 123 -0.33 23.65 20.28
C LYS A 123 0.39 24.49 19.23
N ALA A 124 1.20 25.47 19.64
CA ALA A 124 1.96 26.32 18.73
C ALA A 124 2.88 25.53 17.77
N ALA A 125 3.50 24.44 18.24
CA ALA A 125 4.33 23.59 17.38
C ALA A 125 3.50 22.81 16.36
N LEU A 126 2.28 22.35 16.70
CA LEU A 126 1.39 21.69 15.76
C LEU A 126 0.90 22.65 14.67
N TYR A 127 0.47 23.86 15.05
CA TYR A 127 -0.01 24.87 14.10
C TYR A 127 1.08 25.40 13.14
N TYR A 128 2.35 25.14 13.43
CA TYR A 128 3.44 25.38 12.49
C TYR A 128 3.36 24.46 11.25
N TYR A 129 2.81 23.25 11.38
CA TYR A 129 2.75 22.24 10.32
C TYR A 129 1.43 22.21 9.57
N VAL A 130 0.32 22.56 10.24
CA VAL A 130 -1.03 22.55 9.67
C VAL A 130 -1.82 23.77 10.14
N LYS A 131 -2.57 24.37 9.22
CA LYS A 131 -3.44 25.54 9.46
C LYS A 131 -4.76 25.15 10.12
N GLY A 132 -5.16 23.88 10.03
CA GLY A 132 -6.43 23.44 10.59
C GLY A 132 -6.71 21.95 10.41
N LYS A 133 -7.78 21.48 11.09
CA LYS A 133 -8.23 20.09 11.08
C LYS A 133 -8.58 19.55 9.69
N ARG A 134 -9.18 20.38 8.83
CA ARG A 134 -9.52 20.02 7.44
C ARG A 134 -8.30 19.85 6.55
N GLU A 135 -7.27 20.68 6.76
CA GLU A 135 -5.99 20.52 6.07
C GLU A 135 -5.25 19.27 6.56
N LEU A 136 -5.28 19.02 7.87
CA LEU A 136 -4.72 17.79 8.43
C LEU A 136 -5.40 16.54 7.84
N LEU A 137 -6.73 16.52 7.72
CA LEU A 137 -7.45 15.43 7.03
C LEU A 137 -7.00 15.27 5.58
N TYR A 138 -6.86 16.37 4.83
CA TYR A 138 -6.35 16.31 3.46
C TYR A 138 -4.93 15.73 3.39
N GLU A 139 -4.04 16.15 4.28
CA GLU A 139 -2.67 15.64 4.36
C GLU A 139 -2.64 14.13 4.68
N THR A 140 -3.52 13.65 5.56
CA THR A 140 -3.68 12.20 5.78
C THR A 140 -4.07 11.47 4.49
N GLN A 141 -5.06 11.98 3.73
CA GLN A 141 -5.46 11.39 2.45
C GLN A 141 -4.32 11.39 1.42
N CYS A 142 -3.51 12.46 1.38
CA CYS A 142 -2.36 12.54 0.49
C CYS A 142 -1.37 11.43 0.79
N VAL A 143 -0.96 11.25 2.05
CA VAL A 143 -0.02 10.19 2.44
C VAL A 143 -0.62 8.82 2.14
N THR A 144 -1.90 8.60 2.45
CA THR A 144 -2.59 7.34 2.14
C THR A 144 -2.57 7.01 0.64
N HIS A 145 -2.81 8.00 -0.22
CA HIS A 145 -2.74 7.79 -1.67
C HIS A 145 -1.31 7.66 -2.19
N ASP A 146 -0.33 8.34 -1.59
CA ASP A 146 1.09 8.19 -1.95
C ASP A 146 1.56 6.75 -1.68
N LEU A 147 1.16 6.18 -0.54
CA LEU A 147 1.42 4.77 -0.22
C LEU A 147 0.76 3.81 -1.21
N GLY A 148 -0.46 4.11 -1.65
CA GLY A 148 -1.14 3.34 -2.71
C GLY A 148 -0.42 3.42 -4.06
N ASP A 149 0.03 4.63 -4.44
CA ASP A 149 0.81 4.84 -5.66
C ASP A 149 2.16 4.10 -5.61
N MET A 150 2.82 4.06 -4.44
CA MET A 150 4.04 3.26 -4.22
C MET A 150 3.76 1.76 -4.36
N ALA A 151 2.68 1.25 -3.77
CA ALA A 151 2.31 -0.16 -3.89
C ALA A 151 2.05 -0.57 -5.35
N LEU A 152 1.43 0.30 -6.14
CA LEU A 152 1.26 0.10 -7.58
C LEU A 152 2.61 0.08 -8.32
N ALA A 153 3.52 0.98 -7.96
CA ALA A 153 4.85 1.06 -8.59
C ALA A 153 5.69 -0.20 -8.29
N GLU A 154 5.73 -0.64 -7.03
CA GLU A 154 6.41 -1.86 -6.59
C GLU A 154 5.83 -3.12 -7.29
N ALA A 155 4.52 -3.14 -7.51
CA ALA A 155 3.85 -4.24 -8.18
C ALA A 155 4.24 -4.40 -9.66
N ASN A 156 4.77 -3.37 -10.33
CA ASN A 156 5.21 -3.49 -11.73
C ASN A 156 6.32 -4.53 -11.93
N GLU A 157 7.02 -4.91 -10.87
CA GLU A 157 8.01 -6.00 -10.87
C GLU A 157 7.37 -7.40 -10.82
N GLY A 158 6.04 -7.49 -10.90
CA GLY A 158 5.31 -8.76 -10.95
C GLY A 158 5.49 -9.48 -12.29
N LYS A 159 5.48 -10.82 -12.25
CA LYS A 159 5.74 -11.68 -13.41
C LYS A 159 4.58 -11.71 -14.42
N ASN A 160 3.36 -11.55 -13.95
CA ASN A 160 2.11 -11.53 -14.71
C ASN A 160 1.06 -10.71 -13.95
N GLY A 161 -0.09 -10.42 -14.54
CA GLY A 161 -1.12 -9.59 -13.92
C GLY A 161 -1.60 -10.13 -12.57
N LEU A 162 -1.76 -11.45 -12.40
CA LEU A 162 -2.11 -12.05 -11.11
C LEU A 162 -1.06 -11.76 -10.02
N ASP A 163 0.23 -11.92 -10.32
CA ASP A 163 1.33 -11.62 -9.40
C ASP A 163 1.38 -10.12 -9.06
N LYS A 164 1.12 -9.23 -10.03
CA LYS A 164 0.99 -7.80 -9.78
C LYS A 164 -0.16 -7.49 -8.81
N VAL A 165 -1.36 -8.05 -9.04
CA VAL A 165 -2.50 -7.90 -8.11
C VAL A 165 -2.15 -8.44 -6.73
N ALA A 166 -1.54 -9.61 -6.65
CA ALA A 166 -1.13 -10.23 -5.39
C ALA A 166 -0.15 -9.34 -4.59
N LYS A 167 0.84 -8.75 -5.26
CA LYS A 167 1.78 -7.79 -4.64
C LYS A 167 1.06 -6.55 -4.11
N ILE A 168 0.14 -5.97 -4.89
CA ILE A 168 -0.64 -4.80 -4.46
C ILE A 168 -1.47 -5.15 -3.22
N VAL A 169 -2.21 -6.26 -3.27
CA VAL A 169 -3.07 -6.68 -2.16
C VAL A 169 -2.27 -7.00 -0.91
N SER A 170 -1.15 -7.72 -1.04
CA SER A 170 -0.24 -7.99 0.07
C SER A 170 0.24 -6.69 0.73
N ARG A 171 0.68 -5.73 -0.09
CA ARG A 171 1.15 -4.43 0.38
C ARG A 171 0.04 -3.64 1.08
N PHE A 172 -1.16 -3.65 0.52
CA PHE A 172 -2.32 -2.99 1.11
C PHE A 172 -2.70 -3.62 2.46
N ILE A 173 -2.71 -4.94 2.56
CA ILE A 173 -3.00 -5.65 3.82
C ILE A 173 -1.98 -5.23 4.89
N GLN A 174 -0.68 -5.31 4.58
CA GLN A 174 0.38 -4.86 5.48
C GLN A 174 0.16 -3.42 5.92
N LEU A 175 -0.14 -2.51 4.98
CA LEU A 175 -0.36 -1.11 5.29
C LEU A 175 -1.57 -0.91 6.20
N VAL A 176 -2.70 -1.58 5.97
CA VAL A 176 -3.89 -1.42 6.83
C VAL A 176 -3.75 -2.07 8.21
N THR A 177 -2.87 -3.07 8.35
CA THR A 177 -2.57 -3.74 9.63
C THR A 177 -1.43 -3.07 10.41
N ASP A 178 -0.47 -2.44 9.73
CA ASP A 178 0.66 -1.74 10.36
C ASP A 178 0.41 -0.26 10.59
N ASP A 179 -0.04 0.43 9.55
CA ASP A 179 -0.12 1.88 9.52
C ASP A 179 -1.56 2.34 9.39
N THR A 180 -2.03 2.97 10.46
CA THR A 180 -3.40 3.44 10.58
C THR A 180 -3.78 4.46 9.50
N VAL A 181 -2.79 5.04 8.82
CA VAL A 181 -2.95 5.96 7.69
C VAL A 181 -3.72 5.31 6.53
N MET A 182 -3.50 4.03 6.20
CA MET A 182 -4.17 3.41 5.05
C MET A 182 -5.67 3.15 5.30
N SER A 183 -6.10 3.09 6.57
CA SER A 183 -7.52 2.89 6.90
C SER A 183 -8.44 4.02 6.43
N LEU A 184 -7.88 5.19 6.10
CA LEU A 184 -8.62 6.35 5.63
C LEU A 184 -8.76 6.42 4.10
N PHE A 185 -8.22 5.47 3.34
CA PHE A 185 -8.14 5.55 1.87
C PHE A 185 -9.50 5.80 1.20
N MET A 186 -10.59 5.27 1.78
CA MET A 186 -11.96 5.41 1.26
C MET A 186 -12.86 6.32 2.10
N SER A 187 -12.31 7.10 3.04
CA SER A 187 -13.11 7.99 3.89
C SER A 187 -13.95 8.98 3.08
N PRO A 188 -15.14 9.39 3.57
CA PRO A 188 -15.95 10.43 2.94
C PRO A 188 -15.14 11.71 2.71
N LEU A 189 -15.41 12.38 1.58
CA LEU A 189 -14.67 13.58 1.19
C LEU A 189 -15.31 14.86 1.73
N ASP A 190 -16.56 14.81 2.19
CA ASP A 190 -17.38 15.99 2.48
C ASP A 190 -16.81 16.86 3.61
N ASP A 191 -15.99 16.26 4.47
CA ASP A 191 -15.27 16.94 5.56
C ASP A 191 -14.08 17.80 5.10
N MET A 192 -13.59 17.61 3.88
CA MET A 192 -12.49 18.38 3.30
C MET A 192 -12.97 19.68 2.64
N LEU A 193 -12.04 20.60 2.39
CA LEU A 193 -12.29 21.80 1.59
C LEU A 193 -12.60 21.41 0.13
N PRO A 194 -13.52 22.10 -0.59
CA PRO A 194 -13.90 21.74 -1.96
C PRO A 194 -12.72 21.56 -2.92
N GLU A 195 -11.70 22.42 -2.80
CA GLU A 195 -10.46 22.35 -3.59
C GLU A 195 -9.67 21.06 -3.34
N HIS A 196 -9.55 20.64 -2.08
CA HIS A 196 -8.91 19.38 -1.69
C HIS A 196 -9.72 18.16 -2.12
N GLN A 197 -11.06 18.25 -2.06
CA GLN A 197 -11.92 17.16 -2.48
C GLN A 197 -11.68 16.80 -3.95
N GLU A 198 -11.59 17.77 -4.85
CA GLU A 198 -11.37 17.47 -6.27
C GLU A 198 -9.99 16.87 -6.54
N ILE A 199 -8.96 17.28 -5.79
CA ILE A 199 -7.63 16.66 -5.87
C ILE A 199 -7.73 15.18 -5.49
N ILE A 200 -8.31 14.86 -4.33
CA ILE A 200 -8.44 13.47 -3.87
C ILE A 200 -9.35 12.65 -4.79
N ARG A 201 -10.44 13.22 -5.31
CA ARG A 201 -11.29 12.54 -6.31
C ARG A 201 -10.49 12.16 -7.56
N LYS A 202 -9.65 13.05 -8.08
CA LYS A 202 -8.77 12.75 -9.23
C LYS A 202 -7.79 11.63 -8.91
N ARG A 203 -7.17 11.66 -7.72
CA ARG A 203 -6.26 10.58 -7.27
C ARG A 203 -6.96 9.24 -7.17
N ARG A 204 -8.14 9.18 -6.52
CA ARG A 204 -8.96 7.96 -6.44
C ARG A 204 -9.32 7.41 -7.81
N ARG A 205 -9.76 8.25 -8.74
CA ARG A 205 -10.08 7.84 -10.13
C ARG A 205 -8.85 7.30 -10.87
N ALA A 206 -7.70 7.96 -10.71
CA ALA A 206 -6.45 7.52 -11.34
C ALA A 206 -5.96 6.17 -10.78
N PHE A 207 -6.01 6.00 -9.46
CA PHE A 207 -5.66 4.77 -8.79
C PHE A 207 -6.57 3.60 -9.24
N ASP A 208 -7.87 3.82 -9.20
CA ASP A 208 -8.89 2.85 -9.62
C ASP A 208 -8.76 2.46 -11.11
N LYS A 209 -8.38 3.41 -11.98
CA LYS A 209 -8.04 3.13 -13.38
C LYS A 209 -6.81 2.21 -13.49
N ARG A 210 -5.73 2.50 -12.77
CA ARG A 210 -4.51 1.68 -12.82
C ARG A 210 -4.74 0.27 -12.29
N MET A 211 -5.50 0.14 -11.20
CA MET A 211 -5.89 -1.18 -10.69
C MET A 211 -6.64 -2.01 -11.76
N ARG A 212 -7.56 -1.38 -12.50
CA ARG A 212 -8.28 -2.05 -13.61
C ARG A 212 -7.36 -2.48 -14.73
N GLU A 213 -6.39 -1.64 -15.07
CA GLU A 213 -5.39 -1.96 -16.09
C GLU A 213 -4.57 -3.19 -15.67
N VAL A 214 -4.14 -3.28 -14.41
CA VAL A 214 -3.40 -4.44 -13.90
C VAL A 214 -4.25 -5.73 -13.94
N VAL A 215 -5.54 -5.65 -13.60
CA VAL A 215 -6.44 -6.81 -13.74
C VAL A 215 -6.63 -7.19 -15.21
N GLN A 216 -6.78 -6.21 -16.10
CA GLN A 216 -6.90 -6.46 -17.54
C GLN A 216 -5.64 -7.10 -18.11
N GLU A 217 -4.45 -6.67 -17.70
CA GLU A 217 -3.17 -7.31 -18.06
C GLU A 217 -3.17 -8.79 -17.68
N GLY A 218 -3.69 -9.14 -16.50
CA GLY A 218 -3.79 -10.53 -16.06
C GLY A 218 -4.81 -11.34 -16.86
N ILE A 219 -5.87 -10.72 -17.36
CA ILE A 219 -6.82 -11.37 -18.27
C ILE A 219 -6.14 -11.62 -19.62
N ASP A 220 -5.42 -10.62 -20.12
CA ASP A 220 -4.76 -10.67 -21.43
C ASP A 220 -3.60 -11.68 -21.46
N ASP A 221 -2.85 -11.80 -20.36
CA ASP A 221 -1.76 -12.79 -20.21
C ASP A 221 -2.24 -14.19 -19.76
N GLY A 222 -3.54 -14.33 -19.47
CA GLY A 222 -4.16 -15.58 -19.07
C GLY A 222 -3.87 -16.02 -17.64
N SER A 223 -3.28 -15.17 -16.78
CA SER A 223 -3.09 -15.45 -15.35
C SER A 223 -4.35 -15.23 -14.52
N ILE A 224 -5.26 -14.35 -14.95
CA ILE A 224 -6.55 -14.05 -14.34
C ILE A 224 -7.68 -14.56 -15.24
N ALA A 225 -8.70 -15.18 -14.66
CA ALA A 225 -9.87 -15.64 -15.39
C ALA A 225 -10.64 -14.45 -16.01
N PRO A 226 -11.26 -14.61 -17.19
CA PRO A 226 -12.11 -13.57 -17.77
C PRO A 226 -13.18 -13.09 -16.78
N CYS A 227 -13.12 -11.82 -16.40
CA CYS A 227 -14.03 -11.20 -15.46
C CYS A 227 -14.23 -9.71 -15.79
N GLU A 228 -15.17 -9.05 -15.10
CA GLU A 228 -15.32 -7.59 -15.19
C GLU A 228 -14.34 -6.94 -14.19
N PRO A 229 -13.33 -6.17 -14.64
CA PRO A 229 -12.26 -5.68 -13.76
C PRO A 229 -12.73 -4.75 -12.64
N LYS A 230 -13.76 -3.95 -12.87
CA LYS A 230 -14.29 -2.99 -11.88
C LYS A 230 -14.93 -3.72 -10.71
N LEU A 231 -15.67 -4.80 -10.94
CA LEU A 231 -16.29 -5.66 -9.95
C LEU A 231 -15.24 -6.42 -9.16
N ALA A 232 -14.21 -6.96 -9.83
CA ALA A 232 -13.09 -7.61 -9.18
C ALA A 232 -12.42 -6.65 -8.18
N ILE A 233 -12.07 -5.44 -8.60
CA ILE A 233 -11.43 -4.44 -7.72
C ILE A 233 -12.36 -3.97 -6.62
N ALA A 234 -13.64 -3.74 -6.90
CA ALA A 234 -14.60 -3.34 -5.88
C ALA A 234 -14.71 -4.40 -4.77
N TRP A 235 -14.72 -5.69 -5.14
CA TRP A 235 -14.70 -6.80 -4.19
C TRP A 235 -13.40 -6.85 -3.38
N LEU A 236 -12.23 -6.76 -4.04
CA LEU A 236 -10.92 -6.78 -3.37
C LEU A 236 -10.76 -5.62 -2.39
N MET A 237 -11.05 -4.40 -2.84
CA MET A 237 -10.94 -3.21 -2.01
C MET A 237 -11.97 -3.26 -0.86
N GLY A 238 -13.16 -3.81 -1.08
CA GLY A 238 -14.14 -4.03 -0.03
C GLY A 238 -13.61 -4.95 1.07
N ALA A 239 -13.02 -6.08 0.68
CA ALA A 239 -12.42 -7.04 1.62
C ALA A 239 -11.28 -6.41 2.42
N ILE A 240 -10.34 -5.73 1.76
CA ILE A 240 -9.18 -5.08 2.39
C ILE A 240 -9.62 -3.96 3.35
N ASN A 241 -10.53 -3.09 2.93
CA ASN A 241 -10.99 -1.96 3.74
C ASN A 241 -11.77 -2.41 4.99
N TRP A 242 -12.27 -3.64 5.02
CA TRP A 242 -12.94 -4.20 6.19
C TRP A 242 -11.96 -4.79 7.23
N ILE A 243 -10.73 -5.15 6.84
CA ILE A 243 -9.69 -5.71 7.73
C ILE A 243 -9.52 -4.91 9.03
N PRO A 244 -9.38 -3.57 8.99
CA PRO A 244 -9.15 -2.77 10.21
C PRO A 244 -10.26 -2.83 11.26
N GLN A 245 -11.44 -3.37 10.92
CA GLN A 245 -12.61 -3.48 11.80
C GLN A 245 -12.61 -4.75 12.65
N TRP A 246 -11.87 -5.78 12.24
CA TRP A 246 -11.88 -7.08 12.91
C TRP A 246 -10.47 -7.63 13.20
N PHE A 247 -9.44 -7.12 12.52
CA PHE A 247 -8.07 -7.56 12.76
C PHE A 247 -7.55 -7.01 14.10
N ASP A 248 -7.08 -7.93 14.94
CA ASP A 248 -6.37 -7.64 16.17
C ASP A 248 -4.91 -8.06 16.01
N ARG A 249 -3.99 -7.10 16.19
CA ARG A 249 -2.55 -7.32 16.06
C ARG A 249 -1.98 -8.16 17.22
N GLU A 250 -2.65 -8.15 18.37
CA GLU A 250 -2.28 -8.96 19.53
C GLU A 250 -2.95 -10.35 19.50
N GLY A 251 -3.74 -10.62 18.46
CA GLY A 251 -4.42 -11.90 18.24
C GLY A 251 -3.53 -13.00 17.66
N GLU A 252 -4.17 -14.06 17.14
CA GLU A 252 -3.49 -15.28 16.69
C GLU A 252 -2.69 -15.11 15.39
N TYR A 253 -3.02 -14.12 14.56
CA TYR A 253 -2.44 -13.95 13.24
C TYR A 253 -1.56 -12.71 13.15
N SER A 254 -0.31 -12.86 12.71
CA SER A 254 0.54 -11.72 12.37
C SER A 254 0.04 -11.03 11.08
N PRO A 255 0.35 -9.74 10.87
CA PRO A 255 0.09 -9.02 9.62
C PRO A 255 0.55 -9.79 8.37
N GLU A 256 1.72 -10.40 8.44
CA GLU A 256 2.34 -11.15 7.33
C GLU A 256 1.58 -12.45 7.04
N ALA A 257 1.25 -13.21 8.09
CA ALA A 257 0.48 -14.45 7.97
C ALA A 257 -0.94 -14.18 7.43
N LEU A 258 -1.54 -13.06 7.86
CA LEU A 258 -2.84 -12.62 7.33
C LEU A 258 -2.73 -12.26 5.85
N ALA A 259 -1.73 -11.45 5.48
CA ALA A 259 -1.51 -11.05 4.09
C ALA A 259 -1.32 -12.26 3.18
N GLU A 260 -0.49 -13.22 3.59
CA GLU A 260 -0.28 -14.47 2.86
C GLU A 260 -1.60 -15.23 2.64
N THR A 261 -2.37 -15.44 3.71
CA THR A 261 -3.63 -16.19 3.66
C THR A 261 -4.67 -15.51 2.76
N LEU A 262 -4.88 -14.20 2.91
CA LEU A 262 -5.88 -13.47 2.14
C LEU A 262 -5.47 -13.32 0.67
N VAL A 263 -4.17 -13.15 0.39
CA VAL A 263 -3.64 -13.16 -0.98
C VAL A 263 -3.85 -14.52 -1.61
N GLN A 264 -3.66 -15.62 -0.89
CA GLN A 264 -3.98 -16.96 -1.40
C GLN A 264 -5.47 -17.09 -1.73
N PHE A 265 -6.38 -16.72 -0.81
CA PHE A 265 -7.82 -16.79 -1.07
C PHE A 265 -8.24 -16.01 -2.30
N MET A 266 -7.77 -14.77 -2.40
CA MET A 266 -7.99 -13.94 -3.58
C MET A 266 -7.43 -14.62 -4.83
N SER A 267 -6.17 -15.05 -4.79
CA SER A 267 -5.49 -15.55 -5.99
C SER A 267 -6.21 -16.76 -6.54
N HIS A 268 -6.63 -17.70 -5.69
CA HIS A 268 -7.45 -18.84 -6.11
C HIS A 268 -8.82 -18.43 -6.65
N GLY A 269 -9.41 -17.35 -6.14
CA GLY A 269 -10.72 -16.85 -6.57
C GLY A 269 -10.71 -16.19 -7.95
N ILE A 270 -9.59 -15.59 -8.37
CA ILE A 270 -9.49 -14.85 -9.64
C ILE A 270 -8.56 -15.50 -10.67
N ALA A 271 -7.73 -16.47 -10.28
CA ALA A 271 -6.81 -17.14 -11.20
C ALA A 271 -7.56 -17.83 -12.35
N ALA A 272 -6.96 -17.82 -13.53
CA ALA A 272 -7.44 -18.62 -14.63
C ALA A 272 -7.38 -20.11 -14.25
N GLN A 273 -8.52 -20.80 -14.29
CA GLN A 273 -8.53 -22.24 -14.10
C GLN A 273 -8.08 -22.93 -15.40
N ALA A 274 -7.35 -24.03 -15.28
CA ALA A 274 -7.24 -24.98 -16.39
C ALA A 274 -8.67 -25.35 -16.82
N PRO A 275 -8.95 -25.47 -18.14
CA PRO A 275 -10.30 -25.73 -18.61
C PRO A 275 -10.89 -26.93 -17.88
N ALA A 276 -11.94 -26.70 -17.10
CA ALA A 276 -12.65 -27.77 -16.41
C ALA A 276 -13.12 -28.77 -17.48
N PRO A 277 -12.91 -30.10 -17.28
CA PRO A 277 -13.47 -31.09 -18.19
C PRO A 277 -14.97 -30.84 -18.28
N ALA A 278 -15.46 -30.61 -19.50
CA ALA A 278 -16.79 -30.10 -19.79
C ALA A 278 -17.85 -30.77 -18.89
N ALA A 279 -18.38 -30.00 -17.94
CA ALA A 279 -19.45 -30.47 -17.07
C ALA A 279 -20.64 -30.84 -17.96
N ARG A 280 -21.07 -32.11 -17.89
CA ARG A 280 -22.22 -32.61 -18.63
C ARG A 280 -23.45 -31.77 -18.27
N SER A 281 -23.92 -31.00 -19.23
CA SER A 281 -25.16 -30.23 -19.15
C SER A 281 -26.33 -31.13 -18.76
N THR A 282 -26.76 -31.07 -17.51
CA THR A 282 -28.07 -31.58 -17.08
C THR A 282 -29.14 -30.56 -17.45
N ALA A 283 -29.50 -30.52 -18.73
CA ALA A 283 -30.68 -29.81 -19.17
C ALA A 283 -31.92 -30.54 -18.62
N ALA A 284 -32.57 -29.93 -17.62
CA ALA A 284 -33.87 -30.37 -17.15
C ALA A 284 -34.92 -30.11 -18.23
N THR A 285 -35.37 -31.17 -18.89
CA THR A 285 -36.54 -31.16 -19.77
C THR A 285 -37.79 -30.83 -18.95
N SER A 286 -38.21 -29.57 -18.91
CA SER A 286 -39.55 -29.23 -18.40
C SER A 286 -40.58 -29.61 -19.46
N ALA A 287 -41.24 -30.76 -19.23
CA ALA A 287 -42.37 -31.21 -20.03
C ALA A 287 -43.51 -30.18 -19.99
N ARG A 288 -43.90 -29.70 -21.17
CA ARG A 288 -45.02 -28.80 -21.41
C ARG A 288 -46.32 -29.59 -21.23
N ARG A 289 -47.04 -29.39 -20.11
CA ARG A 289 -48.43 -29.88 -19.97
C ARG A 289 -49.38 -28.90 -20.64
N SER A 290 -49.79 -29.24 -21.86
CA SER A 290 -51.00 -28.69 -22.49
C SER A 290 -52.23 -29.32 -21.81
N GLY A 291 -52.95 -28.53 -21.02
CA GLY A 291 -54.31 -28.87 -20.57
C GLY A 291 -55.31 -28.17 -21.48
N ALA A 292 -56.03 -28.95 -22.27
CA ALA A 292 -57.21 -28.56 -23.05
C ALA A 292 -58.49 -28.94 -22.27
N ALA A 293 -59.58 -28.20 -22.55
CA ALA A 293 -60.99 -28.50 -22.23
C ALA A 293 -61.40 -28.35 -20.74
N SER A 294 -62.52 -27.76 -20.35
CA SER A 294 -63.72 -27.25 -21.03
C SER A 294 -64.28 -26.04 -20.27
#